data_AF-A0A7S0W2A8-F1
#
_entry.id   AF-A0A7S0W2A8-F1
#
_cell.length_a   1.000
_cell.length_b   1.000
_cell.length_c   1.000
_cell.angle_alpha   90.00
_cell.angle_beta   90.00
_cell.angle_gamma   90.00
#
_symmetry.space_group_name_H-M   'P 1'
#
loop_
_entity.id
_entity.type
_entity.pdbx_description
1 polymer ?
#
loop_
_entity_poly.entity_id
_entity_poly.type
_entity_poly.pdbx_seq_one_letter_code
_entity_poly.pdbx_strand_id
1 'polypeptide(L)'
;MLGIVHIAMKQMVVQQHGQAAWDAIAAKVGEVANTEWVSDGEYEDGTTVAMVVAASELLGTEVGAVLEAFGIFFVSFIRESTFVKLVSVLGNNLKDFLYNLDYLHTHLQTVFPAASFPHFSCRDV
;
A
#
# COMPACT_ATOMS: atom_id res chain seq x y z
N MET A 1 9.27 -1.73 2.72
CA MET A 1 8.11 -1.54 1.84
C MET A 1 8.51 -0.88 0.53
N LEU A 2 7.91 -1.31 -0.59
CA LEU A 2 8.07 -0.63 -1.88
C LEU A 2 7.46 0.77 -1.85
N GLY A 3 8.08 1.72 -2.54
CA GLY A 3 7.67 3.13 -2.56
C GLY A 3 6.25 3.35 -3.07
N ILE A 4 5.74 2.46 -3.92
CA ILE A 4 4.34 2.48 -4.35
C ILE A 4 3.34 2.47 -3.18
N VAL A 5 3.69 1.82 -2.07
CA VAL A 5 2.85 1.80 -0.84
C VAL A 5 2.82 3.16 -0.18
N HIS A 6 3.96 3.86 -0.13
CA HIS A 6 4.04 5.21 0.42
C HIS A 6 3.33 6.23 -0.46
N ILE A 7 3.48 6.13 -1.78
CA ILE A 7 2.76 6.97 -2.77
C ILE A 7 1.25 6.80 -2.59
N ALA A 8 0.78 5.55 -2.50
CA ALA A 8 -0.64 5.26 -2.27
C ALA A 8 -1.13 5.84 -0.93
N MET A 9 -0.36 5.72 0.15
CA MET A 9 -0.74 6.26 1.46
C MET A 9 -0.88 7.78 1.42
N LYS A 10 0.10 8.48 0.84
CA LYS A 10 0.03 9.94 0.63
C LYS A 10 -1.20 10.31 -0.19
N GLN A 11 -1.42 9.63 -1.31
CA GLN A 11 -2.55 9.92 -2.19
C GLN A 11 -3.89 9.71 -1.48
N MET A 12 -4.03 8.63 -0.71
CA MET A 12 -5.22 8.36 0.09
C MET A 12 -5.52 9.52 1.06
N VAL A 13 -4.52 9.92 1.86
CA VAL A 13 -4.67 10.99 2.84
C VAL A 13 -5.03 12.30 2.14
N VAL A 14 -4.33 12.67 1.07
CA VAL A 14 -4.59 13.92 0.35
C VAL A 14 -5.99 13.93 -0.26
N GLN A 15 -6.44 12.81 -0.85
CA GLN A 15 -7.77 12.73 -1.47
C GLN A 15 -8.91 12.75 -0.44
N GLN A 16 -8.73 12.12 0.73
CA GLN A 16 -9.79 11.97 1.72
C GLN A 16 -9.80 13.08 2.79
N HIS A 17 -8.64 13.66 3.10
CA HIS A 17 -8.44 14.60 4.21
C HIS A 17 -7.70 15.88 3.82
N GLY A 18 -7.24 15.99 2.58
CA GLY A 18 -6.59 17.19 2.03
C GLY A 18 -5.09 17.27 2.32
N GLN A 19 -4.42 18.22 1.65
CA GLN A 19 -2.98 18.42 1.75
C GLN A 19 -2.51 18.76 3.17
N ALA A 20 -3.29 19.56 3.91
CA ALA A 20 -2.93 19.95 5.27
C ALA A 20 -2.84 18.76 6.24
N ALA A 21 -3.71 17.75 6.07
CA ALA A 21 -3.65 16.52 6.86
C ALA A 21 -2.38 15.72 6.54
N TRP A 22 -2.02 15.64 5.26
CA TRP A 22 -0.76 15.03 4.85
C TRP A 22 0.45 15.75 5.42
N ASP A 23 0.51 17.07 5.34
CA ASP A 23 1.65 17.85 5.82
C ASP A 23 1.85 17.66 7.34
N ALA A 24 0.76 17.54 8.10
CA ALA A 24 0.80 17.25 9.53
C ALA A 24 1.29 15.82 9.84
N ILE A 25 0.89 14.82 9.05
CA ILE A 25 1.43 13.46 9.15
C ILE A 25 2.92 13.46 8.81
N ALA A 26 3.32 14.10 7.72
CA ALA A 26 4.70 14.15 7.27
C ALA A 26 5.61 14.85 8.30
N ALA A 27 5.14 15.94 8.92
CA ALA A 27 5.84 16.61 10.00
C ALA A 27 6.05 15.71 11.22
N LYS A 28 5.11 14.80 11.52
CA LYS A 28 5.22 13.85 12.64
C LYS A 28 6.13 12.66 12.33
N VAL A 29 6.13 12.18 11.09
CA VAL A 29 6.97 11.05 10.62
C VAL A 29 8.41 11.49 10.36
N GLY A 30 8.63 12.75 9.99
CA GLY A 30 9.95 13.34 9.74
C GLY A 30 10.33 13.39 8.25
N GLU A 31 11.60 13.68 7.96
CA GLU A 31 12.10 13.95 6.60
C GLU A 31 11.79 12.84 5.58
N VAL A 32 11.68 11.59 6.04
CA VAL A 32 11.38 10.45 5.16
C VAL A 32 10.02 10.58 4.49
N ALA A 33 9.05 11.24 5.12
CA ALA A 33 7.72 11.52 4.54
C ALA A 33 7.70 12.72 3.57
N ASN A 34 8.75 13.53 3.57
CA ASN A 34 8.91 14.69 2.67
C ASN A 34 9.72 14.36 1.41
N THR A 35 10.19 13.11 1.27
CA THR A 35 10.90 12.67 0.07
C THR A 35 9.92 12.32 -1.06
N GLU A 36 10.34 12.55 -2.31
CA GLU A 36 9.66 11.96 -3.45
C GLU A 36 10.03 10.48 -3.53
N TRP A 37 9.07 9.60 -3.25
CA TRP A 37 9.28 8.16 -3.37
C TRP A 37 9.29 7.73 -4.83
N VAL A 38 10.18 6.80 -5.14
CA VAL A 38 10.18 6.09 -6.41
C VAL A 38 9.36 4.81 -6.24
N SER A 39 8.44 4.54 -7.15
CA SER A 39 7.46 3.44 -7.02
C SER A 39 8.10 2.06 -6.79
N ASP A 40 9.22 1.78 -7.45
CA ASP A 40 10.02 0.56 -7.34
C ASP A 40 11.20 0.68 -6.35
N GLY A 41 11.33 1.82 -5.66
CA GLY A 41 12.29 2.02 -4.59
C GLY A 41 11.93 1.22 -3.35
N GLU A 42 12.94 0.73 -2.64
CA GLU A 42 12.77 0.03 -1.37
C GLU A 42 13.05 0.97 -0.19
N TYR A 43 12.15 0.93 0.79
CA TYR A 43 12.19 1.80 1.97
C TYR A 43 11.96 0.99 3.25
N GLU A 44 12.42 1.48 4.39
CA GLU A 44 12.19 0.81 5.67
C GLU A 44 10.70 0.76 6.04
N ASP A 45 10.25 -0.40 6.52
CA ASP A 45 8.86 -0.64 6.94
C ASP A 45 8.42 0.32 8.05
N GLY A 46 9.37 0.75 8.89
CA GLY A 46 9.14 1.73 9.95
C GLY A 46 8.50 3.02 9.45
N THR A 47 8.78 3.43 8.19
CA THR A 47 8.15 4.61 7.57
C THR A 47 6.66 4.39 7.34
N THR A 48 6.27 3.23 6.78
CA THR A 48 4.85 2.90 6.57
C THR A 48 4.11 2.83 7.90
N VAL A 49 4.70 2.16 8.90
CA VAL A 49 4.10 2.05 10.24
C VAL A 49 3.92 3.42 10.88
N ALA A 50 4.94 4.28 10.82
CA ALA A 50 4.87 5.64 11.36
C ALA A 50 3.78 6.49 10.69
N MET A 51 3.62 6.39 9.36
CA MET A 51 2.54 7.10 8.65
C MET A 51 1.15 6.63 9.08
N VAL A 52 0.94 5.33 9.24
CA VAL A 52 -0.34 4.77 9.68
C VAL A 52 -0.67 5.20 11.11
N VAL A 53 0.31 5.15 12.02
CA VAL A 53 0.14 5.60 13.41
C VAL A 53 -0.15 7.10 13.46
N ALA A 54 0.61 7.91 12.73
CA ALA A 54 0.39 9.36 12.67
C ALA A 54 -0.99 9.71 12.09
N ALA A 55 -1.45 8.99 11.06
CA ALA A 55 -2.79 9.16 10.51
C ALA A 55 -3.88 8.80 11.54
N SER A 56 -3.70 7.68 12.25
CA SER A 56 -4.60 7.23 13.32
C SER A 56 -4.77 8.29 14.41
N GLU A 57 -3.66 8.85 14.91
CA GLU A 57 -3.69 9.88 15.95
C GLU A 57 -4.29 11.20 15.47
N LEU A 58 -4.00 11.61 14.23
CA LEU A 58 -4.48 12.87 13.67
C LEU A 58 -5.98 12.83 13.36
N LEU A 59 -6.46 11.70 12.85
CA LEU A 59 -7.86 11.50 12.47
C LEU A 59 -8.74 11.03 13.64
N GLY A 60 -8.14 10.66 14.78
CA GLY A 60 -8.87 10.14 15.93
C GLY A 60 -9.51 8.76 15.65
N THR A 61 -8.88 7.95 14.80
CA THR A 61 -9.37 6.63 14.37
C THR A 61 -8.41 5.53 14.80
N GLU A 62 -8.92 4.33 15.05
CA GLU A 62 -8.07 3.17 15.37
C GLU A 62 -7.10 2.83 14.21
N VAL A 63 -5.89 2.38 14.53
CA VAL A 63 -4.88 1.96 13.55
C VAL A 63 -5.44 0.92 12.56
N GLY A 64 -6.22 -0.04 13.06
CA GLY A 64 -6.85 -1.07 12.23
C GLY A 64 -7.81 -0.48 11.19
N ALA A 65 -8.55 0.57 11.55
CA ALA A 65 -9.47 1.25 10.64
C ALA A 65 -8.70 2.01 9.54
N VAL A 66 -7.56 2.61 9.86
CA VAL A 66 -6.67 3.24 8.86
C VAL A 66 -6.13 2.20 7.89
N LEU A 67 -5.69 1.04 8.38
CA LEU A 67 -5.19 -0.06 7.54
C LEU A 67 -6.28 -0.65 6.64
N GLU A 68 -7.51 -0.78 7.13
CA GLU A 68 -8.65 -1.24 6.33
C GLU A 68 -9.00 -0.22 5.23
N ALA A 69 -9.08 1.06 5.59
CA ALA A 69 -9.29 2.13 4.61
C ALA A 69 -8.17 2.18 3.55
N PHE A 70 -6.92 1.97 3.97
CA PHE A 70 -5.78 1.85 3.08
C PHE A 70 -5.91 0.66 2.13
N GLY A 71 -6.31 -0.52 2.61
CA GLY A 71 -6.52 -1.69 1.76
C GLY A 71 -7.58 -1.46 0.68
N ILE A 72 -8.70 -0.84 1.05
CA ILE A 72 -9.78 -0.47 0.10
C ILE A 72 -9.26 0.52 -0.96
N PHE A 73 -8.56 1.56 -0.51
CA PHE A 73 -7.97 2.55 -1.40
C PHE A 73 -6.92 1.92 -2.34
N PHE A 74 -6.07 1.06 -1.80
CA PHE A 74 -4.93 0.46 -2.51
C PHE A 74 -5.39 -0.36 -3.71
N VAL A 75 -6.48 -1.12 -3.60
CA VAL A 75 -7.04 -1.85 -4.74
C VAL A 75 -7.46 -0.90 -5.86
N SER A 76 -8.08 0.23 -5.52
CA SER A 76 -8.48 1.25 -6.50
C SER A 76 -7.27 1.94 -7.12
N PHE A 77 -6.30 2.32 -6.29
CA PHE A 77 -5.04 2.93 -6.72
C PHE A 77 -4.26 2.02 -7.69
N ILE A 78 -4.17 0.71 -7.40
CA ILE A 78 -3.46 -0.22 -8.29
C ILE A 78 -4.15 -0.34 -9.65
N ARG A 79 -5.48 -0.23 -9.72
CA ARG A 79 -6.22 -0.22 -11.00
C ARG A 79 -5.90 0.99 -11.86
N GLU A 80 -5.48 2.10 -11.27
CA GLU A 80 -5.04 3.31 -11.97
C GLU A 80 -3.53 3.33 -12.25
N SER A 81 -2.79 2.39 -11.64
CA SER A 81 -1.34 2.27 -11.78
C SER A 81 -0.93 1.44 -13.00
N THR A 82 0.37 1.45 -13.31
CA THR A 82 0.97 0.58 -14.33
C THR A 82 0.83 -0.91 -14.02
N PHE A 83 0.57 -1.29 -12.76
CA PHE A 83 0.39 -2.67 -12.32
C PHE A 83 -0.99 -3.25 -12.66
N VAL A 84 -1.94 -2.44 -13.18
CA VAL A 84 -3.29 -2.91 -13.54
C VAL A 84 -3.26 -4.13 -14.47
N LYS A 85 -2.29 -4.21 -15.38
CA LYS A 85 -2.15 -5.35 -16.31
C LYS A 85 -1.85 -6.65 -15.56
N LEU A 86 -0.97 -6.61 -14.55
CA LEU A 86 -0.65 -7.78 -13.74
C LEU A 86 -1.84 -8.22 -12.88
N VAL A 87 -2.58 -7.26 -12.33
CA VAL A 87 -3.76 -7.54 -11.50
C VAL A 87 -4.93 -8.07 -12.34
N SER A 88 -5.07 -7.59 -13.58
CA SER A 88 -6.17 -7.98 -14.48
C SER A 88 -6.13 -9.44 -14.93
N VAL A 89 -4.96 -10.09 -14.85
CA VAL A 89 -4.79 -11.50 -15.24
C VAL A 89 -4.95 -12.48 -14.07
N LEU A 90 -5.20 -12.00 -12.86
CA LEU A 90 -5.33 -12.86 -11.67
C LEU A 90 -6.68 -13.58 -11.60
N GLY A 91 -7.67 -13.19 -12.39
CA GLY A 91 -8.97 -13.85 -12.46
C GLY A 91 -10.13 -12.90 -12.59
N ASN A 92 -11.31 -13.45 -12.89
CA ASN A 92 -12.55 -12.69 -13.12
C ASN A 92 -13.53 -12.76 -11.93
N ASN A 93 -13.12 -13.39 -10.82
CA ASN A 93 -13.87 -13.46 -9.57
C ASN A 93 -12.90 -13.48 -8.38
N LEU A 94 -13.43 -13.31 -7.17
CA LEU A 94 -12.62 -13.24 -5.95
C LEU A 94 -11.85 -14.54 -5.67
N LYS A 95 -12.44 -15.70 -5.95
CA LYS A 95 -11.78 -17.00 -5.74
C LYS A 95 -10.52 -17.08 -6.59
N ASP A 96 -10.65 -16.92 -7.91
CA ASP A 96 -9.52 -16.99 -8.84
C ASP A 96 -8.45 -15.95 -8.48
N PHE A 97 -8.88 -14.73 -8.15
CA PHE A 97 -7.97 -13.66 -7.71
C PHE A 97 -7.11 -14.08 -6.51
N LEU A 98 -7.73 -14.61 -5.46
CA LEU A 98 -7.04 -15.02 -4.23
C LEU A 98 -6.13 -16.25 -4.47
N TYR A 99 -6.56 -17.19 -5.30
CA TYR A 99 -5.73 -18.34 -5.68
C TYR A 99 -4.48 -17.92 -6.48
N ASN A 100 -4.59 -16.86 -7.29
CA ASN A 100 -3.49 -16.37 -8.11
C ASN A 100 -2.65 -15.27 -7.45
N LEU A 101 -3.06 -14.77 -6.29
CA LEU A 101 -2.39 -13.65 -5.62
C LEU A 101 -0.95 -14.02 -5.19
N ASP A 102 -0.71 -15.28 -4.84
CA ASP A 102 0.63 -15.77 -4.51
C ASP A 102 1.55 -15.82 -5.73
N TYR A 103 1.01 -16.19 -6.91
CA TYR A 103 1.75 -16.16 -8.16
C TYR A 103 2.14 -14.73 -8.57
N LEU A 104 1.26 -13.74 -8.35
CA LEU A 104 1.60 -12.33 -8.57
C LEU A 104 2.82 -11.95 -7.74
N HIS A 105 2.79 -12.20 -6.43
CA HIS A 105 3.84 -11.80 -5.52
C HIS A 105 5.15 -12.57 -5.78
N THR A 106 5.06 -13.83 -6.16
CA THR A 106 6.21 -14.63 -6.63
C THR A 106 6.83 -14.03 -7.89
N HIS A 107 6.01 -13.59 -8.85
CA HIS A 107 6.50 -12.92 -10.05
C HIS A 107 7.16 -11.58 -9.71
N LEU A 108 6.55 -10.77 -8.84
CA LEU A 108 7.11 -9.50 -8.39
C LEU A 108 8.45 -9.68 -7.66
N GLN A 109 8.63 -10.77 -6.90
CA GLN A 109 9.92 -11.11 -6.28
C GLN A 109 11.05 -11.28 -7.30
N THR A 110 10.75 -11.70 -8.54
CA THR A 110 11.77 -11.81 -9.60
C THR A 110 12.22 -10.45 -10.14
N VAL A 111 11.35 -9.43 -10.02
CA VAL A 111 11.61 -8.06 -10.48
C VAL A 111 12.21 -7.21 -9.35
N PHE A 112 11.74 -7.42 -8.12
CA PHE A 112 12.14 -6.69 -6.92
C PHE A 112 12.72 -7.68 -5.89
N PRO A 113 13.97 -8.16 -6.07
CA PRO A 113 14.50 -9.29 -5.31
C PRO A 113 14.76 -8.99 -3.83
N ALA A 114 14.90 -7.72 -3.43
CA ALA A 114 15.10 -7.34 -2.04
C ALA A 114 13.79 -6.91 -1.33
N ALA A 115 12.70 -6.72 -2.08
CA ALA A 115 11.38 -6.52 -1.52
C ALA A 115 10.86 -7.80 -0.84
N SER A 116 10.13 -7.64 0.26
CA SER A 116 9.42 -8.74 0.92
C SER A 116 7.96 -8.70 0.51
N PHE A 117 7.46 -9.83 0.00
CA PHE A 117 6.06 -9.98 -0.39
C PHE A 117 5.33 -11.02 0.47
N PRO A 118 4.01 -10.86 0.67
CA PRO A 118 3.20 -11.82 1.42
C PRO A 118 3.05 -13.15 0.67
N HIS A 119 2.81 -14.22 1.44
CA HIS A 119 2.39 -15.52 0.92
C HIS A 119 0.92 -15.76 1.24
N PHE A 120 0.14 -16.18 0.24
CA PHE A 120 -1.28 -16.49 0.40
C PHE A 120 -1.55 -17.95 0.01
N SER A 121 -2.36 -18.65 0.82
CA SER A 121 -2.84 -19.99 0.47
C SER A 121 -4.35 -20.09 0.70
N CYS A 122 -5.05 -20.71 -0.26
CA CYS A 122 -6.49 -20.91 -0.20
C CYS A 122 -6.81 -22.40 -0.05
N ARG A 123 -7.79 -22.74 0.78
CA ARG A 123 -8.40 -24.08 0.86
C ARG A 123 -9.91 -23.94 0.80
N ASP A 124 -10.54 -24.80 0.02
CA ASP A 124 -11.98 -24.98 0.07
C ASP A 124 -12.36 -25.58 1.44
N VAL A 125 -13.48 -25.11 2.01
CA VAL A 125 -14.00 -25.49 3.33
C VAL A 125 -15.15 -26.47 3.19
#